data_AF-A0A3B8RJQ6-F1
#
_entry.id   AF-A0A3B8RJQ6-F1
#
_cell.length_a   1.000
_cell.length_b   1.000
_cell.length_c   1.000
_cell.angle_alpha   90.00
_cell.angle_beta   90.00
_cell.angle_gamma   90.00
#
_symmetry.space_group_name_H-M   'P 1'
#
loop_
_entity.id
_entity.type
_entity.pdbx_description
1 polymer ?
#
loop_
_entity_poly.entity_id
_entity_poly.type
_entity_poly.pdbx_seq_one_letter_code
_entity_poly.pdbx_strand_id
1 'polypeptide(L)'
;MNRGELNSDDLGARKEAMLITAFGAEEFRTAAKFLQAPADKGLPDACDRIAEILAHGYGLHADIKRAAEYYRCAGLGFLKEGRKDEAAQVIGKMRGFLPSNHMYIVELYAKLITREPNYPWRIPSETAALMEKSVGWGNVPGPVEDRTKSHSSKTH
;
A
#
# COMPACT_ATOMS: atom_id res chain seq x y z
N MET A 1 -47.11 33.03 -0.45
CA MET A 1 -46.41 31.86 0.13
C MET A 1 -47.07 30.59 -0.39
N ASN A 2 -46.56 29.96 -1.45
CA ASN A 2 -47.07 28.65 -1.88
C ASN A 2 -46.31 27.56 -1.12
N ARG A 3 -47.03 26.93 -0.18
CA ARG A 3 -46.59 25.74 0.53
C ARG A 3 -46.69 24.60 -0.48
N GLY A 4 -45.58 24.30 -1.17
CA GLY A 4 -45.51 23.30 -2.22
C GLY A 4 -46.05 21.96 -1.73
N GLU A 5 -47.09 21.47 -2.40
CA GLU A 5 -47.69 20.16 -2.18
C GLU A 5 -46.64 19.11 -2.52
N LEU A 6 -46.14 18.41 -1.50
CA LEU A 6 -45.28 17.24 -1.66
C LEU A 6 -46.15 16.12 -2.24
N ASN A 7 -46.05 15.90 -3.55
CA ASN A 7 -46.74 14.81 -4.24
C ASN A 7 -46.38 13.45 -3.60
N SER A 8 -47.37 12.57 -3.48
CA SER A 8 -47.22 11.19 -2.99
C SER A 8 -46.15 10.38 -3.74
N ASP A 9 -45.92 10.74 -5.00
CA ASP A 9 -45.06 10.02 -5.93
C ASP A 9 -43.56 10.30 -5.65
N ASP A 10 -43.23 11.49 -5.14
CA ASP A 10 -41.86 11.82 -4.68
C ASP A 10 -41.50 11.07 -3.39
N LEU A 11 -42.51 10.70 -2.57
CA LEU A 11 -42.31 9.90 -1.37
C LEU A 11 -41.95 8.45 -1.69
N GLY A 12 -42.52 7.91 -2.77
CA GLY A 12 -42.22 6.58 -3.30
C GLY A 12 -40.78 6.49 -3.81
N ALA A 13 -40.39 7.41 -4.71
CA ALA A 13 -39.04 7.47 -5.24
C ALA A 13 -37.98 7.72 -4.15
N ARG A 14 -38.28 8.55 -3.15
CA ARG A 14 -37.41 8.74 -1.96
C ARG A 14 -37.31 7.50 -1.10
N LYS A 15 -38.41 6.77 -0.89
CA LYS A 15 -38.39 5.49 -0.17
C LYS A 15 -37.61 4.43 -0.92
N GLU A 16 -37.78 4.32 -2.22
CA GLU A 16 -37.04 3.37 -3.05
C GLU A 16 -35.55 3.71 -3.08
N ALA A 17 -35.18 4.98 -3.24
CA ALA A 17 -33.78 5.42 -3.11
C ALA A 17 -33.22 5.14 -1.70
N MET A 18 -34.03 5.34 -0.66
CA MET A 18 -33.66 4.99 0.73
C MET A 18 -33.51 3.48 0.93
N LEU A 19 -34.33 2.67 0.28
CA LEU A 19 -34.25 1.20 0.30
C LEU A 19 -33.03 0.69 -0.46
N ILE A 20 -32.71 1.24 -1.63
CA ILE A 20 -31.53 0.86 -2.42
C ILE A 20 -30.25 1.20 -1.65
N THR A 21 -30.21 2.38 -1.03
CA THR A 21 -29.07 2.79 -0.20
C THR A 21 -28.97 1.98 1.09
N ALA A 22 -30.10 1.64 1.73
CA ALA A 22 -30.13 0.77 2.90
C ALA A 22 -29.72 -0.68 2.58
N PHE A 23 -30.19 -1.23 1.46
CA PHE A 23 -29.83 -2.57 1.00
C PHE A 23 -28.34 -2.65 0.67
N GLY A 24 -27.80 -1.65 -0.04
CA GLY A 24 -26.36 -1.53 -0.26
C GLY A 24 -25.59 -1.51 1.06
N ALA A 25 -26.03 -0.72 2.03
CA ALA A 25 -25.42 -0.67 3.36
C ALA A 25 -25.42 -2.02 4.09
N GLU A 26 -26.47 -2.83 3.97
CA GLU A 26 -26.55 -4.15 4.58
C GLU A 26 -25.61 -5.16 3.91
N GLU A 27 -25.50 -5.12 2.57
CA GLU A 27 -24.55 -5.92 1.80
C GLU A 27 -23.10 -5.60 2.19
N PHE A 28 -22.75 -4.32 2.37
CA PHE A 28 -21.40 -3.94 2.82
C PHE A 28 -21.09 -4.38 4.25
N ARG A 29 -22.08 -4.37 5.15
CA ARG A 29 -21.91 -4.96 6.51
C ARG A 29 -21.65 -6.44 6.46
N THR A 30 -22.38 -7.15 5.61
CA THR A 30 -22.24 -8.59 5.43
C THR A 30 -20.89 -8.92 4.78
N ALA A 31 -20.48 -8.18 3.75
CA ALA A 31 -19.17 -8.28 3.13
C ALA A 31 -18.04 -8.04 4.13
N ALA A 32 -18.14 -7.01 4.98
CA ALA A 32 -17.14 -6.74 6.01
C ALA A 32 -16.98 -7.91 6.98
N LYS A 33 -18.07 -8.58 7.38
CA LYS A 33 -18.00 -9.79 8.23
C LYS A 33 -17.31 -10.96 7.52
N PHE A 34 -17.65 -11.22 6.26
CA PHE A 34 -17.03 -12.29 5.49
C PHE A 34 -15.55 -12.04 5.20
N LEU A 35 -15.16 -10.77 5.04
CA LEU A 35 -13.78 -10.39 4.77
C LEU A 35 -12.90 -10.37 6.03
N GLN A 36 -13.48 -10.36 7.25
CA GLN A 36 -12.68 -10.34 8.49
C GLN A 36 -11.80 -11.58 8.60
N ALA A 37 -12.37 -12.77 8.44
CA ALA A 37 -11.61 -14.02 8.53
C ALA A 37 -10.43 -14.11 7.53
N PRO A 38 -10.56 -13.76 6.24
CA PRO A 38 -9.42 -13.74 5.33
C PRO A 38 -8.45 -12.58 5.60
N ALA A 39 -8.91 -11.41 6.06
CA ALA A 39 -8.03 -10.32 6.47
C ALA A 39 -7.20 -10.69 7.70
N ASP A 40 -7.76 -11.41 8.66
CA ASP A 40 -7.06 -11.94 9.83
C ASP A 40 -6.00 -12.97 9.45
N LYS A 41 -6.21 -13.68 8.33
CA LYS A 41 -5.20 -14.57 7.72
C LYS A 41 -4.13 -13.81 6.92
N GLY A 42 -4.23 -12.48 6.81
CA GLY A 42 -3.29 -11.64 6.09
C GLY A 42 -3.42 -11.71 4.56
N LEU A 43 -4.60 -12.10 4.04
CA LEU A 43 -4.85 -12.07 2.60
C LEU A 43 -4.94 -10.61 2.11
N PRO A 44 -4.08 -10.19 1.18
CA PRO A 44 -3.97 -8.77 0.84
C PRO A 44 -5.24 -8.23 0.17
N ASP A 45 -5.89 -9.02 -0.69
CA ASP A 45 -7.14 -8.65 -1.35
C ASP A 45 -8.29 -8.42 -0.36
N ALA A 46 -8.33 -9.20 0.73
CA ALA A 46 -9.34 -9.03 1.78
C ALA A 46 -9.06 -7.80 2.64
N CYS A 47 -7.79 -7.57 2.98
CA CYS A 47 -7.34 -6.37 3.67
C CYS A 47 -7.67 -5.10 2.86
N ASP A 48 -7.45 -5.07 1.54
CA ASP A 48 -7.78 -3.92 0.67
C ASP A 48 -9.29 -3.63 0.66
N ARG A 49 -10.12 -4.66 0.49
CA ARG A 49 -11.57 -4.52 0.46
C ARG A 49 -12.17 -4.05 1.77
N ILE A 50 -11.72 -4.57 2.92
CA ILE A 50 -12.17 -4.08 4.23
C ILE A 50 -11.73 -2.63 4.44
N ALA A 51 -10.50 -2.29 4.08
CA ALA A 51 -10.00 -0.95 4.22
C ALA A 51 -10.85 0.05 3.43
N GLU A 52 -11.28 -0.32 2.22
CA GLU A 52 -12.13 0.51 1.37
C GLU A 52 -13.53 0.71 1.96
N ILE A 53 -14.14 -0.36 2.50
CA ILE A 53 -15.43 -0.28 3.20
C ILE A 53 -15.33 0.66 4.41
N LEU A 54 -14.25 0.56 5.20
CA LEU A 54 -14.03 1.40 6.38
C LEU A 54 -13.67 2.84 6.04
N ALA A 55 -12.93 3.08 4.95
CA ALA A 55 -12.54 4.43 4.52
C ALA A 55 -13.75 5.23 4.03
N HIS A 56 -14.65 4.59 3.28
CA HIS A 56 -15.84 5.24 2.73
C HIS A 56 -17.06 5.20 3.67
N GLY A 57 -17.03 4.36 4.71
CA GLY A 57 -18.17 4.17 5.61
C GLY A 57 -19.35 3.50 4.91
N TYR A 58 -19.10 2.56 4.00
CA TYR A 58 -20.17 1.85 3.31
C TYR A 58 -20.89 0.92 4.27
N GLY A 59 -22.10 1.31 4.69
CA GLY A 59 -22.91 0.57 5.65
C GLY A 59 -22.38 0.50 7.08
N LEU A 60 -21.10 0.83 7.32
CA LEU A 60 -20.48 0.97 8.64
C LEU A 60 -20.14 2.44 8.92
N HIS A 61 -19.86 2.78 10.18
CA HIS A 61 -19.25 4.07 10.48
C HIS A 61 -17.84 4.13 9.88
N ALA A 62 -17.54 5.22 9.18
CA ALA A 62 -16.22 5.44 8.61
C ALA A 62 -15.17 5.47 9.73
N ASP A 63 -14.13 4.66 9.60
CA ASP A 63 -13.01 4.60 10.54
C ASP A 63 -11.70 4.64 9.77
N ILE A 64 -11.20 5.86 9.58
CA ILE A 64 -9.99 6.14 8.82
C ILE A 64 -8.76 5.49 9.46
N LYS A 65 -8.72 5.39 10.80
CA LYS A 65 -7.57 4.81 11.51
C LYS A 65 -7.48 3.32 11.21
N ARG A 66 -8.59 2.61 11.37
CA ARG A 66 -8.66 1.17 11.05
C ARG A 66 -8.46 0.92 9.56
N ALA A 67 -9.03 1.76 8.69
CA ALA A 67 -8.80 1.67 7.25
C ALA A 67 -7.30 1.75 6.92
N ALA A 68 -6.56 2.68 7.53
CA ALA A 68 -5.12 2.81 7.33
C ALA A 68 -4.34 1.57 7.76
N GLU A 69 -4.74 0.90 8.84
CA GLU A 69 -4.13 -0.36 9.30
C GLU A 69 -4.39 -1.51 8.32
N TYR A 70 -5.62 -1.65 7.82
CA TYR A 70 -5.95 -2.67 6.83
C TYR A 70 -5.28 -2.39 5.47
N TYR A 71 -5.18 -1.13 5.03
CA TYR A 71 -4.38 -0.80 3.84
C TYR A 71 -2.90 -1.11 4.03
N ARG A 72 -2.34 -0.90 5.24
CA ARG A 72 -0.98 -1.33 5.55
C ARG A 72 -0.84 -2.85 5.42
N CYS A 73 -1.78 -3.63 5.97
CA CYS A 73 -1.82 -5.08 5.78
C CYS A 73 -1.80 -5.46 4.29
N ALA A 74 -2.70 -4.86 3.50
CA ALA A 74 -2.82 -5.12 2.07
C ALA A 74 -1.52 -4.81 1.32
N GLY A 75 -0.97 -3.60 1.51
CA GLY A 75 0.27 -3.18 0.87
C GLY A 75 1.45 -4.10 1.21
N LEU A 76 1.60 -4.51 2.47
CA LEU A 76 2.65 -5.45 2.86
C LEU A 76 2.45 -6.84 2.26
N GLY A 77 1.21 -7.32 2.18
CA GLY A 77 0.88 -8.60 1.55
C GLY A 77 1.13 -8.59 0.05
N PHE A 78 0.70 -7.55 -0.66
CA PHE A 78 0.97 -7.38 -2.09
C PHE A 78 2.47 -7.32 -2.39
N LEU A 79 3.25 -6.60 -1.57
CA LEU A 79 4.70 -6.55 -1.70
C LEU A 79 5.36 -7.91 -1.46
N LYS A 80 4.84 -8.71 -0.52
CA LYS A 80 5.30 -10.09 -0.26
C LYS A 80 5.00 -11.03 -1.43
N GLU A 81 3.86 -10.84 -2.09
CA GLU A 81 3.46 -11.59 -3.30
C GLU A 81 4.15 -11.09 -4.58
N GLY A 82 4.86 -9.95 -4.53
CA GLY A 82 5.49 -9.32 -5.70
C GLY A 82 4.54 -8.47 -6.55
N ARG A 83 3.28 -8.27 -6.13
CA ARG A 83 2.24 -7.46 -6.78
C ARG A 83 2.46 -5.96 -6.52
N LYS A 84 3.52 -5.41 -7.12
CA LYS A 84 3.94 -4.02 -6.89
C LYS A 84 2.94 -2.97 -7.38
N ASP A 85 2.26 -3.23 -8.50
CA ASP A 85 1.28 -2.31 -9.08
C ASP A 85 0.10 -2.09 -8.12
N GLU A 86 -0.33 -3.15 -7.45
CA GLU A 86 -1.43 -3.10 -6.50
C GLU A 86 -1.02 -2.46 -5.18
N ALA A 87 0.21 -2.72 -4.72
CA ALA A 87 0.78 -1.98 -3.61
C ALA A 87 0.84 -0.47 -3.89
N ALA A 88 1.17 -0.07 -5.12
CA ALA A 88 1.16 1.34 -5.52
C ALA A 88 -0.26 1.94 -5.53
N GLN A 89 -1.27 1.17 -5.99
CA GLN A 89 -2.66 1.57 -5.94
C GLN A 89 -3.14 1.78 -4.49
N VAL A 90 -2.83 0.86 -3.58
CA VAL A 90 -3.15 0.99 -2.15
C VAL A 90 -2.55 2.27 -1.56
N ILE A 91 -1.29 2.58 -1.88
CA ILE A 91 -0.66 3.83 -1.43
C ILE A 91 -1.41 5.05 -1.98
N GLY A 92 -1.84 4.99 -3.24
CA GLY A 92 -2.69 6.03 -3.86
C GLY A 92 -4.01 6.22 -3.11
N LYS A 93 -4.72 5.12 -2.80
CA LYS A 93 -5.94 5.13 -2.00
C LYS A 93 -5.69 5.78 -0.63
N MET A 94 -4.64 5.37 0.07
CA MET A 94 -4.26 5.94 1.38
C MET A 94 -4.00 7.46 1.32
N ARG A 95 -3.29 7.95 0.29
CA ARG A 95 -3.01 9.38 0.11
C ARG A 95 -4.27 10.23 -0.14
N GLY A 96 -5.38 9.61 -0.55
CA GLY A 96 -6.66 10.31 -0.72
C GLY A 96 -7.23 10.85 0.58
N PHE A 97 -6.93 10.21 1.72
CA PHE A 97 -7.51 10.58 3.01
C PHE A 97 -6.49 10.72 4.16
N LEU A 98 -5.24 10.22 4.01
CA LEU A 98 -4.15 10.39 4.97
C LEU A 98 -3.14 11.45 4.48
N PRO A 99 -2.44 12.16 5.39
CA PRO A 99 -1.35 13.04 5.02
C PRO A 99 -0.20 12.27 4.37
N SER A 100 0.50 12.87 3.40
CA SER A 100 1.57 12.18 2.65
C SER A 100 2.72 11.68 3.53
N ASN A 101 2.97 12.35 4.66
CA ASN A 101 4.02 11.97 5.63
C ASN A 101 3.54 10.92 6.64
N HIS A 102 2.37 10.30 6.43
CA HIS A 102 1.88 9.27 7.32
C HIS A 102 2.85 8.08 7.37
N MET A 103 3.16 7.61 8.57
CA MET A 103 4.17 6.57 8.81
C MET A 103 3.99 5.33 7.92
N TYR A 104 2.76 4.83 7.78
CA TYR A 104 2.47 3.66 6.94
C TYR A 104 2.69 3.92 5.44
N ILE A 105 2.42 5.12 4.96
CA ILE A 105 2.63 5.48 3.56
C ILE A 105 4.14 5.50 3.26
N VAL A 106 4.92 6.12 4.14
CA VAL A 106 6.38 6.17 4.02
C VAL A 106 6.99 4.77 4.08
N GLU A 107 6.51 3.91 4.98
CA GLU A 107 6.95 2.51 5.08
C GLU A 107 6.68 1.72 3.79
N LEU A 108 5.46 1.80 3.25
CA LEU A 108 5.08 1.10 2.03
C LEU A 108 5.86 1.63 0.83
N TYR A 109 6.05 2.96 0.72
CA TYR A 109 6.88 3.55 -0.32
C TYR A 109 8.33 3.09 -0.22
N ALA A 110 8.91 3.09 0.98
CA ALA A 110 10.28 2.64 1.19
C ALA A 110 10.44 1.19 0.71
N LYS A 111 9.51 0.30 1.08
CA LYS A 111 9.52 -1.11 0.66
C LYS A 111 9.28 -1.31 -0.84
N LEU A 112 8.43 -0.48 -1.45
CA LEU A 112 8.17 -0.50 -2.90
C LEU A 112 9.39 -0.03 -3.71
N ILE A 113 10.09 1.00 -3.21
CA ILE A 113 11.26 1.64 -3.87
C ILE A 113 12.56 0.90 -3.61
N THR A 114 12.66 0.09 -2.55
CA THR A 114 13.66 -0.99 -2.48
C THR A 114 13.42 -1.99 -3.61
N ARG A 115 13.74 -1.57 -4.84
CA ARG A 115 14.36 -2.39 -5.85
C ARG A 115 15.39 -3.22 -5.12
N GLU A 116 15.48 -4.53 -5.39
CA GLU A 116 16.82 -5.11 -5.32
C GLU A 116 17.71 -4.14 -6.06
N PRO A 117 18.72 -3.56 -5.41
CA PRO A 117 19.39 -2.42 -5.99
C PRO A 117 19.98 -2.85 -7.32
N ASN A 118 19.26 -2.54 -8.40
CA ASN A 118 19.76 -2.60 -9.75
C ASN A 118 20.65 -1.37 -9.89
N TYR A 119 21.73 -1.36 -9.12
CA TYR A 119 22.89 -0.56 -9.40
C TYR A 119 23.48 -1.21 -10.66
N PRO A 120 23.68 -0.46 -11.75
CA PRO A 120 24.35 -0.97 -12.96
C PRO A 120 25.70 -1.64 -12.66
N TRP A 121 26.29 -1.34 -11.50
CA TRP A 121 27.58 -1.83 -11.01
C TRP A 121 27.48 -3.03 -10.04
N ARG A 122 26.28 -3.46 -9.62
CA ARG A 122 26.09 -4.63 -8.73
C ARG A 122 25.70 -5.83 -9.59
N ILE A 123 26.61 -6.80 -9.66
CA ILE A 123 26.41 -8.07 -10.37
C ILE A 123 25.31 -8.87 -9.63
N PRO A 124 24.20 -9.26 -10.28
CA PRO A 124 23.18 -10.14 -9.70
C PRO A 124 23.80 -11.41 -9.07
N SER A 125 23.22 -11.92 -7.98
CA SER A 125 23.78 -13.09 -7.24
C SER A 125 23.93 -14.34 -8.12
N GLU A 126 23.00 -14.57 -9.04
CA GLU A 126 23.08 -15.66 -10.03
C GLU A 126 24.27 -15.48 -10.98
N THR A 127 24.49 -14.26 -11.47
CA THR A 127 25.65 -13.94 -12.31
C THR A 127 26.96 -13.93 -11.53
N ALA A 128 26.95 -13.59 -10.23
CA ALA A 128 28.12 -13.66 -9.36
C ALA A 128 28.55 -15.12 -9.13
N ALA A 129 27.60 -16.04 -8.91
CA ALA A 129 27.88 -17.48 -8.77
C ALA A 129 28.39 -18.12 -10.08
N LEU A 130 27.95 -17.61 -11.23
CA LEU A 130 28.46 -18.01 -12.55
C LEU A 130 29.86 -17.42 -12.84
N MET A 131 30.13 -16.19 -12.38
CA MET A 131 31.46 -15.57 -12.48
C MET A 131 32.48 -16.22 -11.54
N GLU A 132 32.08 -16.60 -10.32
CA GLU A 132 32.93 -17.28 -9.35
C GLU A 132 33.40 -18.65 -9.86
N LYS A 133 32.59 -19.32 -10.68
CA LYS A 133 32.97 -20.56 -11.37
C LYS A 133 33.87 -20.35 -12.59
N SER A 134 33.94 -19.14 -13.15
CA SER A 134 34.59 -18.89 -14.44
C SER A 134 35.82 -17.99 -14.39
N VAL A 135 35.98 -17.11 -13.39
CA VAL A 135 37.08 -16.13 -13.36
C VAL A 135 37.64 -15.98 -11.95
N GLY A 136 38.88 -16.42 -11.75
CA GLY A 136 39.65 -16.16 -10.52
C GLY A 136 39.84 -14.65 -10.30
N TRP A 137 39.63 -14.20 -9.07
CA TRP A 137 39.63 -12.80 -8.68
C TRP A 137 40.96 -12.12 -8.96
N GLY A 138 41.02 -11.27 -9.99
CA GLY A 138 42.25 -10.54 -10.30
C GLY A 138 42.08 -9.16 -10.93
N ASN A 139 40.88 -8.71 -11.30
CA ASN A 139 40.79 -7.49 -12.12
C ASN A 139 39.48 -6.68 -12.04
N VAL A 140 38.79 -6.66 -10.91
CA VAL A 140 37.63 -5.75 -10.75
C VAL A 140 38.10 -4.44 -10.09
N PRO A 141 38.12 -3.30 -10.79
CA PRO A 141 38.48 -2.02 -10.18
C PRO A 141 37.36 -1.54 -9.25
N GLY A 142 37.66 -1.44 -7.96
CA GLY A 142 36.78 -0.86 -6.95
C GLY A 142 36.81 0.69 -6.94
N PRO A 143 35.84 1.36 -6.27
CA PRO A 143 35.75 2.81 -6.26
C PRO A 143 36.93 3.47 -5.52
N VAL A 144 37.46 4.54 -6.07
CA VAL A 144 38.52 5.36 -5.46
C VAL A 144 37.96 6.03 -4.21
N GLU A 145 38.44 5.59 -3.05
CA GLU A 145 38.17 6.21 -1.76
C GLU A 145 38.88 7.57 -1.69
N ASP A 146 38.11 8.62 -1.41
CA ASP A 146 38.56 10.01 -1.37
C ASP A 146 39.66 10.18 -0.31
N ARG A 147 40.91 10.32 -0.77
CA ARG A 147 42.10 10.43 0.07
C ARG A 147 42.23 11.87 0.61
N THR A 148 41.29 12.29 1.45
CA THR A 148 41.37 13.56 2.19
C THR A 148 41.25 13.37 3.70
N LYS A 149 42.20 12.61 4.27
CA LYS A 149 42.68 12.83 5.64
C LYS A 149 44.20 12.92 5.67
N SER A 150 44.64 14.17 5.50
CA SER A 150 45.76 14.82 6.19
C SER A 150 46.84 13.94 6.82
N HIS A 151 48.01 13.95 6.16
CA HIS A 151 49.32 14.23 6.76
C HIS A 151 49.66 13.55 8.11
N SER A 152 50.20 12.34 7.99
CA SER A 152 51.17 11.80 8.93
C SER A 152 52.41 12.72 8.98
N SER A 153 52.51 13.56 10.01
CA SER A 153 53.79 14.09 10.45
C SER A 153 54.49 13.04 11.31
N LYS A 154 55.53 12.39 10.76
CA LYS A 154 56.68 11.85 11.49
C LYS A 154 57.77 11.45 10.51
N THR A 155 58.68 12.38 10.29
CA THR A 155 60.02 12.15 9.76
C THR A 155 61.01 12.18 10.93
N HIS A 156 61.85 11.15 10.98
CA HIS A 156 63.01 10.91 11.86
C HIS A 156 62.75 10.55 13.33
#